data_AF-A0A9X2HSY5-F1
#
_entry.id   AF-A0A9X2HSY5-F1
#
_cell.length_a   1.000
_cell.length_b   1.000
_cell.length_c   1.000
_cell.angle_alpha   90.00
_cell.angle_beta   90.00
_cell.angle_gamma   90.00
#
_symmetry.space_group_name_H-M   'P 1'
#
loop_
_entity.id
_entity.type
_entity.pdbx_description
1 polymer ?
#
loop_
_entity_poly.entity_id
_entity_poly.type
_entity_poly.pdbx_seq_one_letter_code
_entity_poly.pdbx_strand_id
1 'polypeptide(L)'
;MTQPLNYTPKAIADLSAMAAVAEHTAPMTAIGLRYLVDKLRSAQVFVLFDSGQLLDRSKPRPELPGLVLRPPFPVVALEYASASHEWGDSVYTMSKCSKRISLAWDHKDDLPPFAERIMGGPLPPGVIIASIPFYDSEGAWMPTAVAMHVEYDGDWIAQQRDSNFRREMMAAGRMTKAVAESRTLPGTAVPMSPETCIAAISTVGGAQAMDMLAADVMDEAAAYMDLCWALACKNISASEHPAPANLNRARVRKGKEPLKPFHVLELAGNAVGTGDGTGSISSRRAHLRRGHIRRLGPDRVTWVNQTMVHGRGAGFVEKIYSIGGRRA
;
A
#
# COMPACT_ATOMS: atom_id res chain seq x y z
N MET A 1 18.20 -0.11 10.77
CA MET A 1 18.14 1.11 9.92
C MET A 1 17.44 0.73 8.63
N THR A 2 16.30 1.34 8.35
CA THR A 2 15.59 1.19 7.06
C THR A 2 16.42 1.87 5.99
N GLN A 3 16.84 1.15 4.95
CA GLN A 3 17.63 1.70 3.83
C GLN A 3 16.70 2.26 2.75
N PRO A 4 17.12 3.28 1.98
CA PRO A 4 16.34 3.78 0.86
C PRO A 4 16.21 2.71 -0.25
N LEU A 5 14.98 2.44 -0.69
CA LEU A 5 14.68 1.47 -1.75
C LEU A 5 14.91 2.06 -3.16
N ASN A 6 14.63 3.36 -3.31
CA ASN A 6 14.81 4.13 -4.54
C ASN A 6 14.05 3.51 -5.72
N TYR A 7 12.81 3.10 -5.49
CA TYR A 7 11.95 2.52 -6.52
C TYR A 7 11.37 3.60 -7.43
N THR A 8 10.95 4.73 -6.88
CA THR A 8 10.34 5.86 -7.60
C THR A 8 11.19 6.34 -8.79
N PRO A 9 12.51 6.62 -8.65
CA PRO A 9 13.32 7.05 -9.79
C PRO A 9 13.50 5.98 -10.89
N LYS A 10 13.35 4.70 -10.55
CA LYS A 10 13.41 3.59 -11.53
C LYS A 10 12.08 3.47 -12.26
N ALA A 11 10.96 3.55 -11.53
CA ALA A 11 9.63 3.56 -12.11
C ALA A 11 9.45 4.73 -13.08
N ILE A 12 9.94 5.94 -12.74
CA ILE A 12 9.89 7.07 -13.66
C ILE A 12 10.58 6.76 -15.00
N ALA A 13 11.74 6.10 -14.98
CA ALA A 13 12.47 5.76 -16.20
C ALA A 13 11.67 4.78 -17.08
N ASP A 14 11.15 3.71 -16.47
CA ASP A 14 10.39 2.67 -17.16
C ASP A 14 9.07 3.22 -17.72
N LEU A 15 8.29 3.96 -16.91
CA LEU A 15 7.03 4.56 -17.36
C LEU A 15 7.25 5.62 -18.44
N SER A 16 8.34 6.39 -18.37
CA SER A 16 8.68 7.36 -19.44
C SER A 16 8.99 6.65 -20.76
N ALA A 17 9.72 5.53 -20.71
CA ALA A 17 10.00 4.72 -21.88
C ALA A 17 8.71 4.11 -22.47
N MET A 18 7.83 3.57 -21.61
CA MET A 18 6.53 3.05 -22.04
C MET A 18 5.65 4.14 -22.68
N ALA A 19 5.63 5.34 -22.09
CA ALA A 19 4.87 6.46 -22.64
C ALA A 19 5.33 6.85 -24.04
N ALA A 20 6.65 6.83 -24.29
CA ALA A 20 7.21 7.11 -25.62
C ALA A 20 6.81 6.05 -26.65
N VAL A 21 6.78 4.77 -26.26
CA VAL A 21 6.32 3.68 -27.15
C VAL A 21 4.81 3.77 -27.41
N ALA A 22 4.02 4.06 -26.38
CA ALA A 22 2.56 4.13 -26.45
C ALA A 22 2.05 5.33 -27.25
N GLU A 23 2.86 6.37 -27.47
CA GLU A 23 2.44 7.61 -28.14
C GLU A 23 1.81 7.39 -29.52
N HIS A 24 2.27 6.35 -30.24
CA HIS A 24 1.78 6.05 -31.59
C HIS A 24 0.71 4.94 -31.64
N THR A 25 0.61 4.10 -30.62
CA THR A 25 -0.24 2.90 -30.62
C THR A 25 -1.40 2.98 -29.62
N ALA A 26 -1.23 3.70 -28.52
CA ALA A 26 -2.17 3.89 -27.43
C ALA A 26 -2.01 5.30 -26.83
N PRO A 27 -2.37 6.35 -27.58
CA PRO A 27 -2.06 7.74 -27.23
C PRO A 27 -2.67 8.20 -25.89
N MET A 28 -3.83 7.67 -25.49
CA MET A 28 -4.46 8.02 -24.20
C MET A 28 -3.71 7.36 -23.04
N THR A 29 -3.27 6.12 -23.22
CA THR A 29 -2.37 5.44 -22.28
C THR A 29 -1.05 6.20 -22.16
N ALA A 30 -0.48 6.72 -23.26
CA ALA A 30 0.71 7.57 -23.19
C ALA A 30 0.49 8.83 -22.33
N ILE A 31 -0.68 9.48 -22.45
CA ILE A 31 -1.05 10.63 -21.60
C ILE A 31 -1.13 10.21 -20.13
N GLY A 32 -1.76 9.07 -19.83
CA GLY A 32 -1.90 8.57 -18.46
C GLY A 32 -0.55 8.20 -17.82
N LEU A 33 0.34 7.57 -18.59
CA LEU A 33 1.70 7.26 -18.16
C LEU A 33 2.51 8.53 -17.85
N ARG A 34 2.43 9.56 -18.70
CA ARG A 34 3.07 10.86 -18.46
C ARG A 34 2.51 11.53 -17.20
N TYR A 35 1.19 11.49 -17.03
CA TYR A 35 0.54 12.00 -15.83
C TYR A 35 1.06 11.32 -14.56
N LEU A 36 1.17 9.98 -14.55
CA LEU A 36 1.75 9.23 -13.43
C LEU A 36 3.23 9.54 -13.20
N VAL A 37 4.02 9.74 -14.26
CA VAL A 37 5.43 10.18 -14.16
C VAL A 37 5.53 11.52 -13.43
N ASP A 38 4.66 12.49 -13.76
CA ASP A 38 4.67 13.81 -13.11
C ASP A 38 4.24 13.73 -11.64
N LYS A 39 3.31 12.82 -11.30
CA LYS A 39 2.99 12.49 -9.90
C LYS A 39 4.20 11.89 -9.19
N LEU A 40 4.86 10.89 -9.78
CA LEU A 40 6.06 10.27 -9.18
C LEU A 40 7.16 11.31 -8.95
N ARG A 41 7.34 12.28 -9.86
CA ARG A 41 8.33 13.36 -9.73
C ARG A 41 8.02 14.34 -8.60
N SER A 42 6.75 14.61 -8.32
CA SER A 42 6.34 15.47 -7.19
C SER A 42 6.15 14.73 -5.87
N ALA A 43 6.06 13.39 -5.89
CA ALA A 43 5.78 12.58 -4.72
C ALA A 43 6.80 12.72 -3.58
N GLN A 44 6.32 12.79 -2.35
CA GLN A 44 7.10 12.53 -1.14
C GLN A 44 7.13 11.03 -0.87
N VAL A 45 8.33 10.47 -0.72
CA VAL A 45 8.52 9.02 -0.60
C VAL A 45 8.41 8.60 0.86
N PHE A 46 7.67 7.52 1.11
CA PHE A 46 7.70 6.76 2.36
C PHE A 46 8.25 5.37 2.07
N VAL A 47 9.21 4.91 2.88
CA VAL A 47 9.68 3.52 2.83
C VAL A 47 8.99 2.74 3.93
N LEU A 48 8.25 1.70 3.55
CA LEU A 48 7.57 0.81 4.49
C LEU A 48 8.32 -0.51 4.64
N PHE A 49 7.97 -1.25 5.70
CA PHE A 49 8.40 -2.64 5.86
C PHE A 49 7.82 -3.53 4.75
N ASP A 50 8.37 -4.74 4.62
CA ASP A 50 7.93 -5.71 3.63
C ASP A 50 6.41 -5.92 3.65
N SER A 51 5.86 -6.09 2.46
CA SER A 51 4.44 -6.18 2.09
C SER A 51 3.63 -4.91 2.33
N GLY A 52 4.25 -3.80 2.74
CA GLY A 52 3.55 -2.54 3.00
C GLY A 52 2.44 -2.70 4.04
N GLN A 53 2.55 -3.73 4.90
CA GLN A 53 1.53 -4.10 5.85
C GLN A 53 1.86 -3.51 7.20
N LEU A 54 1.08 -2.52 7.64
CA LEU A 54 1.18 -1.99 9.00
C LEU A 54 0.12 -2.64 9.87
N LEU A 55 -1.09 -2.84 9.35
CA LEU A 55 -2.22 -3.43 10.06
C LEU A 55 -2.44 -4.89 9.67
N ASP A 56 -3.05 -5.64 10.60
CA ASP A 56 -3.44 -7.02 10.35
C ASP A 56 -4.57 -7.08 9.31
N ARG A 57 -4.23 -7.50 8.07
CA ARG A 57 -5.15 -7.58 6.92
C ARG A 57 -6.15 -8.72 7.05
N SER A 58 -6.00 -9.61 8.04
CA SER A 58 -6.97 -10.68 8.31
C SER A 58 -8.21 -10.21 9.08
N LYS A 59 -8.18 -8.97 9.59
CA LYS A 59 -9.25 -8.37 10.40
C LYS A 59 -9.94 -7.23 9.64
N PRO A 60 -11.24 -7.01 9.91
CA PRO A 60 -11.95 -5.83 9.43
C PRO A 60 -11.18 -4.54 9.74
N ARG A 61 -11.18 -3.63 8.78
CA ARG A 61 -10.56 -2.31 8.94
C ARG A 61 -11.35 -1.49 9.97
N PRO A 62 -10.69 -0.61 10.74
CA PRO A 62 -11.44 0.32 11.57
C PRO A 62 -12.24 1.28 10.69
N GLU A 63 -13.53 1.44 10.97
CA GLU A 63 -14.40 2.41 10.30
C GLU A 63 -14.02 3.83 10.76
N LEU A 64 -13.10 4.45 10.03
CA LEU A 64 -12.68 5.84 10.23
C LEU A 64 -13.22 6.73 9.08
N PRO A 65 -13.49 8.03 9.32
CA PRO A 65 -13.96 8.93 8.28
C PRO A 65 -13.03 8.93 7.05
N GLY A 66 -13.58 9.04 5.84
CA GLY A 66 -12.80 9.05 4.59
C GLY A 66 -11.74 10.15 4.57
N LEU A 67 -12.00 11.30 5.20
CA LEU A 67 -11.04 12.39 5.37
C LEU A 67 -9.70 11.97 6.03
N VAL A 68 -9.68 10.90 6.82
CA VAL A 68 -8.43 10.33 7.38
C VAL A 68 -7.49 9.82 6.29
N LEU A 69 -8.03 9.48 5.11
CA LEU A 69 -7.25 9.04 3.95
C LEU A 69 -6.66 10.19 3.14
N ARG A 70 -6.85 11.46 3.55
CA ARG A 70 -6.18 12.58 2.90
C ARG A 70 -4.67 12.40 3.01
N PRO A 71 -3.91 12.48 1.90
CA PRO A 71 -2.47 12.35 1.94
C PRO A 71 -1.81 13.38 2.88
N PRO A 72 -0.75 12.99 3.63
CA PRO A 72 0.01 13.93 4.47
C PRO A 72 0.82 14.96 3.66
N PHE A 73 1.02 14.72 2.37
CA PHE A 73 1.64 15.62 1.40
C PHE A 73 0.83 15.58 0.09
N PRO A 74 0.88 16.61 -0.76
CA PRO A 74 0.05 16.66 -1.98
C PRO A 74 0.11 15.39 -2.84
N VAL A 75 1.31 14.79 -2.95
CA VAL A 75 1.51 13.48 -3.59
C VAL A 75 2.44 12.65 -2.70
N VAL A 76 2.11 11.39 -2.49
CA VAL A 76 2.85 10.43 -1.68
C VAL A 76 3.13 9.16 -2.49
N ALA A 77 4.35 8.64 -2.39
CA ALA A 77 4.71 7.34 -2.95
C ALA A 77 5.22 6.41 -1.85
N LEU A 78 4.59 5.25 -1.69
CA LEU A 78 5.00 4.22 -0.73
C LEU A 78 5.86 3.19 -1.43
N GLU A 79 7.09 2.99 -0.98
CA GLU A 79 7.99 1.97 -1.50
C GLU A 79 8.08 0.81 -0.51
N TYR A 80 7.85 -0.41 -0.98
CA TYR A 80 8.02 -1.62 -0.19
C TYR A 80 8.30 -2.84 -1.08
N ALA A 81 9.06 -3.79 -0.53
CA ALA A 81 9.18 -5.11 -1.13
C ALA A 81 7.90 -5.91 -0.85
N SER A 82 7.45 -6.75 -1.77
CA SER A 82 6.37 -7.71 -1.48
C SER A 82 7.00 -8.99 -0.92
N ALA A 83 6.60 -9.42 0.28
CA ALA A 83 7.02 -10.74 0.73
C ALA A 83 6.30 -11.81 -0.11
N SER A 84 7.01 -12.91 -0.40
CA SER A 84 6.39 -14.11 -0.97
C SER A 84 5.39 -14.66 0.05
N HIS A 85 4.10 -14.42 -0.18
CA HIS A 85 3.05 -15.11 0.55
C HIS A 85 2.74 -16.41 -0.20
N GLU A 86 2.67 -17.52 0.53
CA GLU A 86 2.14 -18.79 0.03
C GLU A 86 0.61 -18.71 0.03
N TRP A 87 0.05 -17.89 -0.85
CA TRP A 87 -1.38 -17.90 -1.13
C TRP A 87 -1.69 -18.97 -2.18
N GLY A 88 -2.90 -19.52 -2.13
CA GLY A 88 -3.37 -20.40 -3.20
C GLY A 88 -3.45 -19.65 -4.53
N ASP A 89 -3.27 -20.37 -5.64
CA ASP A 89 -3.45 -19.79 -6.97
C ASP A 89 -4.88 -19.26 -7.13
N SER A 90 -5.01 -18.12 -7.79
CA SER A 90 -6.30 -17.52 -8.15
C SER A 90 -6.17 -16.88 -9.53
N VAL A 91 -7.26 -16.88 -10.29
CA VAL A 91 -7.34 -16.20 -11.59
C VAL A 91 -7.06 -14.68 -11.51
N TYR A 92 -7.09 -14.11 -10.30
CA TYR A 92 -6.76 -12.72 -10.01
C TYR A 92 -5.33 -12.54 -9.46
N THR A 93 -4.48 -13.58 -9.51
CA THR A 93 -3.07 -13.53 -9.10
C THR A 93 -2.21 -13.86 -10.31
N MET A 94 -2.06 -12.88 -11.22
CA MET A 94 -1.50 -13.15 -12.55
C MET A 94 0.03 -13.16 -12.61
N SER A 95 0.73 -12.38 -11.78
CA SER A 95 2.19 -12.24 -11.91
C SER A 95 2.86 -11.91 -10.58
N LYS A 96 4.07 -12.46 -10.40
CA LYS A 96 4.89 -12.17 -9.23
C LYS A 96 5.44 -10.74 -9.33
N CYS A 97 5.17 -9.95 -8.29
CA CYS A 97 5.68 -8.59 -8.18
C CYS A 97 6.47 -8.45 -6.87
N SER A 98 7.81 -8.50 -6.94
CA SER A 98 8.68 -8.46 -5.76
C SER A 98 8.82 -7.07 -5.15
N LYS A 99 8.50 -6.01 -5.90
CA LYS A 99 8.64 -4.61 -5.50
C LYS A 99 7.39 -3.85 -5.88
N ARG A 100 6.96 -2.94 -5.03
CA ARG A 100 5.68 -2.24 -5.20
C ARG A 100 5.81 -0.76 -4.86
N ILE A 101 5.09 0.06 -5.62
CA ILE A 101 4.86 1.46 -5.31
C ILE A 101 3.35 1.68 -5.23
N SER A 102 2.89 2.17 -4.08
CA SER A 102 1.54 2.76 -3.94
C SER A 102 1.67 4.27 -4.09
N LEU A 103 1.11 4.83 -5.17
CA LEU A 103 1.18 6.26 -5.46
C LEU A 103 -0.18 6.89 -5.18
N ALA A 104 -0.22 7.86 -4.28
CA ALA A 104 -1.47 8.51 -3.88
C ALA A 104 -1.38 10.03 -3.92
N TRP A 105 -2.47 10.70 -4.27
CA TRP A 105 -2.55 12.16 -4.27
C TRP A 105 -3.94 12.67 -3.90
N ASP A 106 -3.96 13.90 -3.39
CA ASP A 106 -5.18 14.59 -3.02
C ASP A 106 -5.89 15.06 -4.29
N HIS A 107 -7.09 14.53 -4.52
CA HIS A 107 -7.93 14.91 -5.64
C HIS A 107 -8.97 15.94 -5.21
N LYS A 108 -8.83 17.13 -5.80
CA LYS A 108 -9.87 18.15 -5.83
C LYS A 108 -10.34 18.41 -7.26
N ASP A 109 -9.39 18.61 -8.17
CA ASP A 109 -9.58 18.79 -9.61
C ASP A 109 -8.41 18.15 -10.39
N ASP A 110 -7.80 17.14 -9.78
CA ASP A 110 -6.53 16.57 -10.23
C ASP A 110 -6.72 15.14 -10.71
N LEU A 111 -7.09 15.02 -11.98
CA LEU A 111 -7.29 13.74 -12.69
C LEU A 111 -6.49 13.72 -14.00
N PRO A 112 -6.25 12.53 -14.57
CA PRO A 112 -5.78 12.44 -15.95
C PRO A 112 -6.73 13.23 -16.88
N PRO A 113 -6.23 13.98 -17.88
CA PRO A 113 -7.04 14.88 -18.71
C PRO A 113 -8.25 14.24 -19.41
N PHE A 114 -8.25 12.92 -19.54
CA PHE A 114 -9.31 12.16 -20.19
C PHE A 114 -10.30 11.50 -19.23
N ALA A 115 -9.97 11.43 -17.94
CA ALA A 115 -10.68 10.57 -17.00
C ALA A 115 -12.15 10.97 -16.86
N GLU A 116 -12.44 12.26 -16.64
CA GLU A 116 -13.82 12.75 -16.49
C GLU A 116 -14.69 12.42 -17.72
N ARG A 117 -14.14 12.58 -18.93
CA ARG A 117 -14.84 12.25 -20.17
C ARG A 117 -15.19 10.76 -20.24
N ILE A 118 -14.27 9.89 -19.83
CA ILE A 118 -14.48 8.43 -19.87
C ILE A 118 -15.45 8.00 -18.77
N MET A 119 -15.36 8.60 -17.59
CA MET A 119 -16.22 8.28 -16.45
C MET A 119 -17.62 8.90 -16.56
N GLY A 120 -17.82 9.87 -17.47
CA GLY A 120 -19.11 10.53 -17.70
C GLY A 120 -19.44 11.63 -16.69
N GLY A 121 -18.45 12.16 -15.97
CA GLY A 121 -18.63 13.23 -15.01
C GLY A 121 -17.41 13.45 -14.10
N PRO A 122 -17.43 14.54 -13.30
CA PRO A 122 -16.41 14.80 -12.30
C PRO A 122 -16.50 13.81 -11.13
N LEU A 123 -15.41 13.66 -10.40
CA LEU A 123 -15.39 12.95 -9.12
C LEU A 123 -15.51 13.95 -7.96
N PRO A 124 -16.12 13.56 -6.83
CA PRO A 124 -16.09 14.38 -5.63
C PRO A 124 -14.66 14.42 -5.06
N PRO A 125 -14.36 15.38 -4.16
CA PRO A 125 -13.05 15.43 -3.50
C PRO A 125 -12.72 14.13 -2.76
N GLY A 126 -11.48 13.68 -2.91
CA GLY A 126 -11.06 12.40 -2.36
C GLY A 126 -9.58 12.14 -2.58
N VAL A 127 -9.16 10.90 -2.38
CA VAL A 127 -7.81 10.45 -2.68
C VAL A 127 -7.83 9.53 -3.89
N ILE A 128 -6.85 9.69 -4.79
CA ILE A 128 -6.58 8.72 -5.84
C ILE A 128 -5.38 7.89 -5.42
N ILE A 129 -5.47 6.57 -5.62
CA ILE A 129 -4.43 5.61 -5.29
C ILE A 129 -4.15 4.73 -6.51
N ALA A 130 -2.99 4.93 -7.13
CA ALA A 130 -2.50 4.16 -8.26
C ALA A 130 -1.51 3.09 -7.79
N SER A 131 -1.55 1.92 -8.44
CA SER A 131 -0.62 0.83 -8.20
C SER A 131 0.44 0.78 -9.29
N ILE A 132 1.71 0.76 -8.89
CA ILE A 132 2.86 0.65 -9.80
C ILE A 132 3.78 -0.47 -9.30
N PRO A 133 3.41 -1.74 -9.54
CA PRO A 133 4.25 -2.88 -9.21
C PRO A 133 5.43 -3.04 -10.19
N PHE A 134 6.47 -3.71 -9.73
CA PHE A 134 7.54 -4.23 -10.57
C PHE A 134 7.17 -5.65 -10.98
N TYR A 135 6.91 -5.87 -12.27
CA TYR A 135 6.61 -7.19 -12.80
C TYR A 135 7.92 -7.96 -12.97
N ASP A 136 8.12 -9.01 -12.16
CA ASP A 136 9.37 -9.77 -12.16
C ASP A 136 9.61 -10.48 -13.50
N SER A 137 8.54 -10.86 -14.22
CA SER A 137 8.62 -11.48 -15.55
C SER A 137 9.14 -10.52 -16.63
N GLU A 138 8.68 -9.27 -16.59
CA GLU A 138 9.04 -8.24 -17.56
C GLU A 138 10.32 -7.49 -17.19
N GLY A 139 10.74 -7.58 -15.92
CA GLY A 139 11.88 -6.84 -15.41
C GLY A 139 11.66 -5.32 -15.38
N ALA A 140 10.41 -4.86 -15.33
CA ALA A 140 10.03 -3.45 -15.46
C ALA A 140 8.94 -3.03 -14.47
N TRP A 141 8.93 -1.74 -14.12
CA TRP A 141 7.83 -1.10 -13.40
C TRP A 141 6.68 -0.78 -14.35
N MET A 142 5.48 -1.29 -14.07
CA MET A 142 4.30 -1.04 -14.91
C MET A 142 3.12 -0.65 -14.02
N PRO A 143 2.40 0.44 -14.32
CA PRO A 143 1.21 0.80 -13.57
C PRO A 143 0.03 -0.09 -13.96
N THR A 144 -0.88 -0.30 -13.02
CA THR A 144 -2.17 -0.92 -13.29
C THR A 144 -3.02 -0.02 -14.18
N ALA A 145 -3.90 -0.61 -14.99
CA ALA A 145 -4.67 0.17 -15.98
C ALA A 145 -5.69 1.14 -15.34
N VAL A 146 -6.02 0.94 -14.06
CA VAL A 146 -6.84 1.84 -13.27
C VAL A 146 -6.15 2.21 -11.95
N ALA A 147 -6.50 3.36 -11.42
CA ALA A 147 -6.32 3.74 -10.02
C ALA A 147 -7.65 3.65 -9.28
N MET A 148 -7.61 3.69 -7.95
CA MET A 148 -8.81 3.74 -7.11
C MET A 148 -9.01 5.15 -6.54
N HIS A 149 -10.19 5.72 -6.72
CA HIS A 149 -10.65 6.91 -6.04
C HIS A 149 -11.46 6.55 -4.79
N VAL A 150 -11.19 7.22 -3.66
CA VAL A 150 -11.99 7.13 -2.43
C VAL A 150 -12.38 8.53 -1.98
N GLU A 151 -13.69 8.78 -1.88
CA GLU A 151 -14.25 10.07 -1.47
C GLU A 151 -14.00 10.36 0.02
N TYR A 152 -13.72 11.61 0.37
CA TYR A 152 -13.48 11.99 1.78
C TYR A 152 -14.73 11.96 2.65
N ASP A 153 -15.86 12.36 2.08
CA ASP A 153 -17.17 12.41 2.75
C ASP A 153 -18.01 11.15 2.48
N GLY A 154 -17.41 10.11 1.88
CA GLY A 154 -18.07 8.85 1.58
C GLY A 154 -18.42 8.05 2.84
N ASP A 155 -19.62 7.48 2.86
CA ASP A 155 -20.07 6.60 3.92
C ASP A 155 -19.50 5.19 3.78
N TRP A 156 -19.24 4.54 4.91
CA TRP A 156 -18.98 3.11 4.95
C TRP A 156 -20.25 2.36 4.54
N ILE A 157 -20.22 1.63 3.42
CA ILE A 157 -21.38 0.89 2.94
C ILE A 157 -21.25 -0.60 3.27
N ALA A 158 -22.39 -1.24 3.53
CA ALA A 158 -22.45 -2.69 3.54
C ALA A 158 -22.03 -3.22 2.17
N GLN A 159 -21.37 -4.37 2.14
CA GLN A 159 -20.99 -4.99 0.87
C GLN A 159 -22.25 -5.48 0.17
N GLN A 160 -22.61 -4.81 -0.92
CA GLN A 160 -23.82 -5.12 -1.70
C GLN A 160 -23.57 -6.19 -2.78
N ARG A 161 -22.30 -6.51 -3.09
CA ARG A 161 -21.92 -7.42 -4.19
C ARG A 161 -21.28 -8.71 -3.68
N ASP A 162 -22.01 -9.83 -3.82
CA ASP A 162 -21.33 -11.11 -4.03
C ASP A 162 -20.62 -11.02 -5.39
N SER A 163 -19.32 -11.25 -5.41
CA SER A 163 -18.50 -11.17 -6.62
C SER A 163 -17.65 -12.41 -6.71
N ASN A 164 -17.40 -12.86 -7.94
CA ASN A 164 -16.53 -14.02 -8.14
C ASN A 164 -15.14 -13.74 -7.56
N PHE A 165 -14.67 -12.51 -7.70
CA PHE A 165 -13.47 -12.02 -7.05
C PHE A 165 -13.39 -12.36 -5.55
N ARG A 166 -14.40 -12.01 -4.76
CA ARG A 166 -14.37 -12.27 -3.30
C ARG A 166 -14.36 -13.75 -2.98
N ARG A 167 -15.14 -14.55 -3.70
CA ARG A 167 -15.17 -16.01 -3.48
C ARG A 167 -13.81 -16.63 -3.77
N GLU A 168 -13.17 -16.24 -4.87
CA GLU A 168 -11.83 -16.69 -5.24
C GLU A 168 -10.76 -16.21 -4.25
N MET A 169 -10.80 -14.95 -3.80
CA MET A 169 -9.88 -14.42 -2.79
C MET A 169 -10.02 -15.13 -1.43
N MET A 170 -11.25 -15.47 -1.02
CA MET A 170 -11.47 -16.26 0.19
C MET A 170 -10.98 -17.70 0.02
N ALA A 171 -11.25 -18.33 -1.13
CA ALA A 171 -10.79 -19.68 -1.42
C ALA A 171 -9.25 -19.79 -1.46
N ALA A 172 -8.57 -18.76 -1.99
CA ALA A 172 -7.12 -18.66 -2.01
C ALA A 172 -6.49 -18.28 -0.64
N GLY A 173 -7.31 -18.02 0.38
CA GLY A 173 -6.85 -17.59 1.71
C GLY A 173 -6.31 -16.16 1.77
N ARG A 174 -6.53 -15.35 0.73
CA ARG A 174 -6.11 -13.94 0.66
C ARG A 174 -7.03 -13.00 1.44
N MET A 175 -8.27 -13.43 1.69
CA MET A 175 -9.30 -12.67 2.40
C MET A 175 -10.02 -13.56 3.41
N THR A 176 -10.23 -13.07 4.63
CA THR A 176 -11.05 -13.78 5.63
C THR A 176 -12.53 -13.47 5.40
N LYS A 177 -13.42 -14.37 5.83
CA LYS A 177 -14.87 -14.14 5.81
C LYS A 177 -15.26 -12.84 6.54
N ALA A 178 -14.65 -12.59 7.70
CA ALA A 178 -14.89 -11.37 8.46
C ALA A 178 -14.55 -10.09 7.67
N VAL A 179 -13.45 -10.09 6.91
CA VAL A 179 -13.08 -8.97 6.04
C VAL A 179 -14.04 -8.86 4.86
N ALA A 180 -14.38 -9.99 4.22
CA ALA A 180 -15.27 -10.03 3.07
C ALA A 180 -16.68 -9.49 3.38
N GLU A 181 -17.18 -9.69 4.61
CA GLU A 181 -18.50 -9.24 5.07
C GLU A 181 -18.48 -7.85 5.70
N SER A 182 -17.30 -7.28 5.97
CA SER A 182 -17.16 -5.97 6.60
C SER A 182 -17.53 -4.83 5.65
N ARG A 183 -18.04 -3.73 6.23
CA ARG A 183 -18.33 -2.50 5.48
C ARG A 183 -17.04 -1.96 4.85
N THR A 184 -17.17 -1.27 3.72
CA THR A 184 -16.04 -0.60 3.03
C THR A 184 -16.41 0.82 2.66
N LEU A 185 -15.40 1.66 2.50
CA LEU A 185 -15.55 2.86 1.70
C LEU A 185 -15.70 2.45 0.22
N PRO A 186 -16.69 3.02 -0.51
CA PRO A 186 -16.82 2.81 -1.94
C PRO A 186 -15.57 3.30 -2.67
N GLY A 187 -15.09 2.50 -3.63
CA GLY A 187 -14.02 2.88 -4.54
C GLY A 187 -14.57 3.08 -5.95
N THR A 188 -14.16 4.15 -6.62
CA THR A 188 -14.42 4.37 -8.06
C THR A 188 -13.14 4.13 -8.84
N ALA A 189 -13.20 3.33 -9.90
CA ALA A 189 -12.04 3.10 -10.76
C ALA A 189 -11.79 4.31 -11.66
N VAL A 190 -10.56 4.84 -11.63
CA VAL A 190 -10.12 5.95 -12.48
C VAL A 190 -9.18 5.39 -13.54
N PRO A 191 -9.49 5.51 -14.85
CA PRO A 191 -8.64 4.95 -15.88
C PRO A 191 -7.29 5.67 -15.91
N MET A 192 -6.21 4.89 -15.92
CA MET A 192 -4.83 5.36 -16.15
C MET A 192 -4.35 4.93 -17.54
N SER A 193 -4.81 3.78 -18.03
CA SER A 193 -4.49 3.25 -19.36
C SER A 193 -5.79 2.86 -20.09
N PRO A 194 -6.54 3.83 -20.66
CA PRO A 194 -7.85 3.59 -21.26
C PRO A 194 -7.89 2.47 -22.29
N GLU A 195 -6.90 2.40 -23.18
CA GLU A 195 -6.82 1.37 -24.22
C GLU A 195 -6.62 -0.02 -23.61
N THR A 196 -5.84 -0.13 -22.54
CA THR A 196 -5.70 -1.39 -21.80
C THR A 196 -7.01 -1.79 -21.13
N CYS A 197 -7.75 -0.83 -20.55
CA CYS A 197 -9.08 -1.10 -19.99
C CYS A 197 -10.05 -1.61 -21.08
N ILE A 198 -10.07 -0.96 -22.25
CA ILE A 198 -10.91 -1.37 -23.38
C ILE A 198 -10.54 -2.79 -23.82
N ALA A 199 -9.25 -3.07 -23.99
CA ALA A 199 -8.78 -4.41 -24.36
C ALA A 199 -9.22 -5.48 -23.35
N ALA A 200 -9.05 -5.22 -22.05
CA ALA A 200 -9.48 -6.14 -21.00
C ALA A 200 -10.99 -6.39 -21.05
N ILE A 201 -11.81 -5.33 -21.19
CA ILE A 201 -13.27 -5.44 -21.31
C ILE A 201 -13.65 -6.25 -22.56
N SER A 202 -12.96 -6.05 -23.69
CA SER A 202 -13.20 -6.82 -24.91
C SER A 202 -12.83 -8.30 -24.79
N THR A 203 -11.82 -8.64 -23.99
CA THR A 203 -11.36 -10.04 -23.83
C THR A 203 -12.21 -10.83 -22.84
N VAL A 204 -12.51 -10.29 -21.66
CA VAL A 204 -13.16 -11.04 -20.56
C VAL A 204 -14.56 -10.52 -20.21
N GLY A 205 -15.02 -9.45 -20.86
CA GLY A 205 -16.28 -8.79 -20.53
C GLY A 205 -16.15 -7.79 -19.39
N GLY A 206 -17.09 -6.84 -19.32
CA GLY A 206 -17.01 -5.69 -18.41
C GLY A 206 -16.95 -6.06 -16.93
N ALA A 207 -17.81 -6.98 -16.46
CA ALA A 207 -17.86 -7.34 -15.05
C ALA A 207 -16.55 -8.01 -14.57
N GLN A 208 -16.03 -8.98 -15.34
CA GLN A 208 -14.80 -9.67 -14.99
C GLN A 208 -13.58 -8.74 -15.11
N ALA A 209 -13.54 -7.89 -16.14
CA ALA A 209 -12.48 -6.89 -16.28
C ALA A 209 -12.44 -5.96 -15.06
N MET A 210 -13.59 -5.49 -14.57
CA MET A 210 -13.64 -4.66 -13.37
C MET A 210 -13.15 -5.38 -12.11
N ASP A 211 -13.51 -6.66 -11.94
CA ASP A 211 -13.01 -7.48 -10.83
C ASP A 211 -11.48 -7.64 -10.89
N MET A 212 -10.92 -7.90 -12.07
CA MET A 212 -9.46 -8.01 -12.28
C MET A 212 -8.75 -6.69 -12.00
N LEU A 213 -9.26 -5.59 -12.57
CA LEU A 213 -8.70 -4.26 -12.37
C LEU A 213 -8.76 -3.81 -10.91
N ALA A 214 -9.82 -4.17 -10.17
CA ALA A 214 -9.92 -3.91 -8.74
C ALA A 214 -8.92 -4.74 -7.93
N ALA A 215 -8.70 -6.01 -8.31
CA ALA A 215 -7.74 -6.89 -7.66
C ALA A 215 -6.31 -6.31 -7.73
N ASP A 216 -5.94 -5.75 -8.88
CA ASP A 216 -4.61 -5.22 -9.15
C ASP A 216 -4.22 -4.00 -8.28
N VAL A 217 -5.20 -3.22 -7.82
CA VAL A 217 -4.97 -2.02 -6.98
C VAL A 217 -5.06 -2.31 -5.49
N MET A 218 -5.63 -3.47 -5.10
CA MET A 218 -6.01 -3.77 -3.71
C MET A 218 -4.84 -3.70 -2.72
N ASP A 219 -3.68 -4.27 -3.07
CA ASP A 219 -2.52 -4.34 -2.16
C ASP A 219 -1.92 -2.96 -1.88
N GLU A 220 -1.78 -2.12 -2.91
CA GLU A 220 -1.28 -0.74 -2.83
C GLU A 220 -2.28 0.18 -2.13
N ALA A 221 -3.58 0.01 -2.41
CA ALA A 221 -4.65 0.70 -1.68
C ALA A 221 -4.62 0.35 -0.19
N ALA A 222 -4.47 -0.93 0.15
CA ALA A 222 -4.37 -1.39 1.52
C ALA A 222 -3.14 -0.82 2.23
N ALA A 223 -1.98 -0.77 1.57
CA ALA A 223 -0.76 -0.18 2.13
C ALA A 223 -0.90 1.34 2.37
N TYR A 224 -1.58 2.04 1.45
CA TYR A 224 -1.85 3.48 1.60
C TYR A 224 -2.80 3.78 2.76
N MET A 225 -3.91 3.06 2.85
CA MET A 225 -4.85 3.21 3.97
C MET A 225 -4.17 2.90 5.32
N ASP A 226 -3.34 1.85 5.35
CA ASP A 226 -2.51 1.49 6.52
C ASP A 226 -1.63 2.66 6.98
N LEU A 227 -0.95 3.33 6.05
CA LEU A 227 -0.13 4.50 6.36
C LEU A 227 -0.97 5.61 6.98
N CYS A 228 -2.09 5.97 6.35
CA CYS A 228 -2.94 7.07 6.79
C CYS A 228 -3.48 6.81 8.20
N TRP A 229 -3.93 5.59 8.46
CA TRP A 229 -4.40 5.19 9.78
C TRP A 229 -3.27 5.15 10.83
N ALA A 230 -2.06 4.76 10.44
CA ALA A 230 -0.91 4.83 11.32
C ALA A 230 -0.59 6.29 11.68
N LEU A 231 -0.54 7.20 10.69
CA LEU A 231 -0.28 8.62 10.91
C LEU A 231 -1.39 9.34 11.69
N ALA A 232 -2.63 8.85 11.64
CA ALA A 232 -3.72 9.34 12.48
C ALA A 232 -3.53 9.00 13.97
N CYS A 233 -2.60 8.10 14.32
CA CYS A 233 -2.29 7.78 15.71
C CYS A 233 -1.40 8.85 16.33
N LYS A 234 -1.79 9.36 17.50
CA LYS A 234 -1.08 10.46 18.21
C LYS A 234 0.39 10.18 18.56
N ASN A 235 0.80 8.92 18.54
CA ASN A 235 2.14 8.47 18.89
C ASN A 235 2.95 7.99 17.68
N ILE A 236 2.50 8.25 16.46
CA ILE A 236 3.25 7.97 15.23
C ILE A 236 3.59 9.30 14.57
N SER A 237 4.80 9.40 14.02
CA SER A 237 5.27 10.55 13.24
C SER A 237 6.06 10.08 12.03
N ALA A 238 6.24 10.95 11.04
CA ALA A 238 7.10 10.70 9.89
C ALA A 238 8.45 11.40 10.09
N SER A 239 9.54 10.65 9.93
CA SER A 239 10.92 11.15 10.04
C SER A 239 11.55 11.16 8.66
N GLU A 240 12.01 12.32 8.22
CA GLU A 240 12.61 12.50 6.90
C GLU A 240 14.11 12.19 6.91
N HIS A 241 14.56 11.45 5.90
CA HIS A 241 15.96 11.17 5.62
C HIS A 241 16.35 11.80 4.28
N PRO A 242 17.37 12.68 4.25
CA PRO A 242 17.76 13.40 3.04
C PRO A 242 18.42 12.47 2.02
N ALA A 243 18.20 12.75 0.74
CA ALA A 243 18.91 12.08 -0.35
C ALA A 243 20.40 12.51 -0.39
N PRO A 244 21.35 11.60 -0.71
CA PRO A 244 22.76 11.96 -0.81
C PRO A 244 23.05 12.95 -1.95
N ALA A 245 23.36 14.21 -1.62
CA ALA A 245 23.52 15.30 -2.58
C ALA A 245 24.58 15.02 -3.66
N ASN A 246 25.72 14.44 -3.26
CA ASN A 246 26.82 14.12 -4.19
C ASN A 246 26.37 13.09 -5.25
N LEU A 247 25.61 12.08 -4.82
CA LEU A 247 25.08 11.04 -5.70
C LEU A 247 24.04 11.63 -6.66
N ASN A 248 23.18 12.52 -6.18
CA ASN A 248 22.20 13.21 -7.03
C ASN A 248 22.86 14.08 -8.10
N ARG A 249 23.90 14.84 -7.77
CA ARG A 249 24.66 15.60 -8.79
C ARG A 249 25.24 14.70 -9.87
N ALA A 250 25.77 13.54 -9.49
CA ALA A 250 26.30 12.56 -10.45
C ALA A 250 25.20 11.92 -11.31
N ARG A 251 24.00 11.67 -10.76
CA ARG A 251 22.85 11.15 -11.51
C ARG A 251 22.31 12.14 -12.52
N VAL A 252 22.10 13.39 -12.11
CA VAL A 252 21.63 14.47 -12.98
C VAL A 252 22.61 14.72 -14.14
N ARG A 253 23.93 14.71 -13.87
CA ARG A 253 24.95 14.81 -14.93
C ARG A 253 24.86 13.68 -15.98
N LYS A 254 24.31 12.53 -15.60
CA LYS A 254 24.08 11.37 -16.48
C LYS A 254 22.67 11.34 -17.08
N GLY A 255 21.88 12.42 -16.94
CA GLY A 255 20.49 12.48 -17.42
C GLY A 255 19.53 11.54 -16.67
N LYS A 256 19.89 11.09 -15.46
CA LYS A 256 19.06 10.21 -14.65
C LYS A 256 18.28 10.98 -13.60
N GLU A 257 17.08 10.50 -13.28
CA GLU A 257 16.24 11.04 -12.21
C GLU A 257 17.00 11.08 -10.87
N PRO A 258 16.98 12.19 -10.12
CA PRO A 258 17.59 12.25 -8.80
C PRO A 258 16.93 11.27 -7.83
N LEU A 259 17.68 10.82 -6.82
CA LEU A 259 17.11 10.10 -5.69
C LEU A 259 16.30 11.08 -4.83
N LYS A 260 15.20 10.58 -4.28
CA LYS A 260 14.31 11.36 -3.43
C LYS A 260 14.70 11.25 -1.96
N PRO A 261 14.52 12.32 -1.15
CA PRO A 261 14.43 12.13 0.29
C PRO A 261 13.28 11.16 0.58
N PHE A 262 13.37 10.44 1.70
CA PHE A 262 12.37 9.47 2.06
C PHE A 262 12.00 9.58 3.53
N HIS A 263 10.78 9.20 3.84
CA HIS A 263 10.23 9.19 5.18
C HIS A 263 10.15 7.76 5.70
N VAL A 264 10.33 7.60 7.00
CA VAL A 264 10.01 6.38 7.74
C VAL A 264 9.04 6.73 8.86
N LEU A 265 8.21 5.77 9.27
CA LEU A 265 7.35 5.95 10.44
C LEU A 265 8.15 5.72 11.73
N GLU A 266 8.06 6.69 12.63
CA GLU A 266 8.62 6.61 13.97
C GLU A 266 7.49 6.59 15.01
N LEU A 267 7.64 5.73 16.01
CA LEU A 267 6.71 5.65 17.13
C LEU A 267 7.31 6.34 18.36
N ALA A 268 6.56 7.29 18.93
CA ALA A 268 6.89 7.95 20.18
C ALA A 268 6.86 6.98 21.37
N GLY A 269 7.92 7.01 22.18
CA GLY A 269 7.94 6.40 23.51
C GLY A 269 8.21 4.89 23.53
N ASN A 270 9.33 4.45 22.97
CA ASN A 270 9.91 3.12 23.26
C ASN A 270 10.32 3.02 24.74
N ALA A 271 9.36 2.96 25.65
CA ALA A 271 9.59 2.46 26.99
C ALA A 271 9.64 0.94 26.88
N VAL A 272 10.84 0.37 27.03
CA VAL A 272 10.97 -1.04 27.41
C VAL A 272 10.25 -1.15 28.76
N GLY A 273 9.06 -1.74 28.75
CA GLY A 273 8.32 -1.99 29.98
C GLY A 273 9.11 -2.98 30.84
N THR A 274 9.90 -2.49 31.79
CA THR A 274 10.45 -3.28 32.90
C THR A 274 9.35 -3.52 33.92
N GLY A 275 8.28 -4.20 33.50
CA GLY A 275 7.18 -4.55 34.39
C GLY A 275 7.45 -5.90 35.04
N ASP A 276 8.06 -5.89 36.23
CA ASP A 276 8.06 -7.05 37.12
C ASP A 276 6.64 -7.25 37.66
N GLY A 277 5.82 -7.96 36.89
CA GLY A 277 4.45 -8.30 37.26
C GLY A 277 4.41 -9.34 38.37
N THR A 278 4.44 -8.91 39.62
CA THR A 278 4.15 -9.74 40.79
C THR A 278 2.64 -10.01 40.88
N GLY A 279 2.15 -11.01 40.13
CA GLY A 279 0.75 -11.41 40.15
C GLY A 279 0.59 -12.92 40.09
N SER A 280 0.27 -13.53 41.24
CA SER A 280 -0.03 -14.97 41.36
C SER A 280 -1.47 -15.25 40.92
N ILE A 281 -1.67 -15.53 39.62
CA ILE A 281 -2.89 -16.21 39.11
C ILE A 281 -2.46 -17.18 38.00
N SER A 282 -2.96 -18.42 38.09
CA SER A 282 -2.60 -19.58 37.28
C SER A 282 -2.74 -19.42 35.76
N SER A 283 -1.80 -20.08 35.06
CA SER A 283 -1.90 -20.67 33.70
C SER A 283 -2.42 -19.83 32.52
N ARG A 284 -1.93 -18.61 32.30
CA ARG A 284 -2.06 -17.94 30.98
C ARG A 284 -0.74 -18.02 30.21
N ARG A 285 -0.76 -18.65 29.03
CA ARG A 285 0.44 -18.77 28.17
C ARG A 285 0.90 -17.40 27.69
N ALA A 286 2.20 -17.16 27.76
CA ALA A 286 2.82 -16.00 27.15
C ALA A 286 2.55 -16.03 25.64
N HIS A 287 2.10 -14.90 25.09
CA HIS A 287 1.91 -14.76 23.65
C HIS A 287 2.28 -13.36 23.20
N LEU A 288 2.83 -13.27 21.98
CA LEU A 288 3.06 -12.00 21.33
C LEU A 288 1.72 -11.45 20.84
N ARG A 289 1.30 -10.30 21.37
CA ARG A 289 0.18 -9.54 20.83
C ARG A 289 0.70 -8.60 19.76
N ARG A 290 0.14 -8.70 18.55
CA ARG A 290 0.47 -7.78 17.45
C ARG A 290 -0.02 -6.35 17.74
N GLY A 291 0.65 -5.39 17.13
CA GLY A 291 0.29 -3.99 17.23
C GLY A 291 -1.05 -3.76 16.54
N HIS A 292 -1.83 -2.82 17.06
CA HIS A 292 -3.15 -2.52 16.55
C HIS A 292 -3.55 -1.11 16.92
N ILE A 293 -4.47 -0.55 16.14
CA ILE A 293 -5.10 0.71 16.47
C ILE A 293 -6.09 0.49 17.61
N ARG A 294 -6.02 1.32 18.65
CA ARG A 294 -6.99 1.36 19.75
C ARG A 294 -7.67 2.71 19.80
N ARG A 295 -9.00 2.69 19.84
CA ARG A 295 -9.83 3.86 20.15
C ARG A 295 -10.03 3.95 21.66
N LEU A 296 -9.60 5.06 22.25
CA LEU A 296 -9.70 5.37 23.68
C LEU A 296 -10.79 6.42 23.97
N GLY A 297 -11.44 6.95 22.92
CA GLY A 297 -12.52 7.92 22.98
C GLY A 297 -12.88 8.42 21.57
N PRO A 298 -13.87 9.32 21.43
CA PRO A 298 -14.27 9.88 20.14
C PRO A 298 -13.10 10.41 19.31
N ASP A 299 -12.21 11.18 19.95
CA ASP A 299 -11.09 11.91 19.32
C ASP A 299 -9.70 11.38 19.75
N ARG A 300 -9.65 10.15 20.29
CA ARG A 300 -8.41 9.55 20.78
C ARG A 300 -8.19 8.19 20.17
N VAL A 301 -7.42 8.18 19.09
CA VAL A 301 -6.92 6.98 18.43
C VAL A 301 -5.41 6.86 18.70
N THR A 302 -4.93 5.67 19.04
CA THR A 302 -3.53 5.43 19.40
C THR A 302 -3.05 4.10 18.86
N TRP A 303 -1.81 4.07 18.37
CA TRP A 303 -1.15 2.84 17.99
C TRP A 303 -0.68 2.11 19.24
N VAL A 304 -1.18 0.90 19.46
CA VAL A 304 -0.69 0.04 20.52
C VAL A 304 0.40 -0.84 19.94
N ASN A 305 1.59 -0.78 20.50
CA ASN A 305 2.73 -1.60 20.05
C ASN A 305 2.47 -3.09 20.13
N GLN A 306 3.26 -3.83 19.33
CA GLN A 306 3.48 -5.24 19.60
C GLN A 306 4.03 -5.38 21.02
N THR A 307 3.46 -6.30 21.79
CA THR A 307 3.90 -6.52 23.18
C THR A 307 3.77 -7.99 23.53
N MET A 308 4.71 -8.49 24.33
CA MET A 308 4.60 -9.81 24.93
C MET A 308 3.62 -9.73 26.09
N VAL A 309 2.48 -10.41 25.98
CA VAL A 309 1.48 -10.45 27.06
C VAL A 309 1.83 -11.63 27.96
N HIS A 310 1.94 -11.38 29.27
CA HIS A 310 2.35 -12.32 30.33
C HIS A 310 3.86 -12.66 30.40
N GLY A 311 4.71 -11.97 29.62
CA GLY A 311 6.18 -11.89 29.83
C GLY A 311 6.91 -13.21 30.13
N ARG A 312 8.02 -13.12 30.86
CA ARG A 312 8.80 -14.26 31.40
C ARG A 312 8.07 -14.91 32.58
N GLY A 313 6.93 -15.55 32.34
CA GLY A 313 6.23 -16.37 33.33
C GLY A 313 6.82 -17.78 33.47
N ALA A 314 6.39 -18.53 34.48
CA ALA A 314 6.73 -19.94 34.62
C ALA A 314 6.35 -20.73 33.34
N GLY A 315 7.32 -21.45 32.75
CA GLY A 315 7.18 -22.12 31.45
C GLY A 315 7.73 -21.33 30.25
N PHE A 316 8.34 -20.17 30.47
CA PHE A 316 9.10 -19.45 29.44
C PHE A 316 10.36 -20.23 29.04
N VAL A 317 10.51 -20.53 27.75
CA VAL A 317 11.71 -21.18 27.20
C VAL A 317 12.57 -20.12 26.53
N GLU A 318 13.64 -19.71 27.21
CA GLU A 318 14.69 -18.89 26.63
C GLU A 318 15.67 -19.81 25.89
N LYS A 319 15.71 -19.74 24.55
CA LYS A 319 16.66 -20.51 23.76
C LYS A 319 17.81 -19.60 23.33
N ILE A 320 18.95 -19.75 24.01
CA ILE A 320 20.21 -19.15 23.60
C ILE A 320 20.97 -20.22 22.82
N TYR A 321 21.16 -19.99 21.52
CA TYR A 321 21.93 -20.88 20.67
C TYR A 321 23.35 -20.34 20.52
N SER A 322 24.35 -21.07 21.02
CA SER A 322 25.75 -20.86 20.61
C SER A 322 26.04 -21.78 19.44
N ILE A 323 26.37 -21.22 18.27
CA ILE A 323 26.86 -22.01 17.14
C ILE A 323 28.32 -22.37 17.44
N GLY A 324 28.53 -23.56 17.99
CA GLY A 324 29.87 -24.14 18.17
C GLY A 324 30.40 -24.62 16.82
N GLY A 325 31.20 -23.81 16.14
CA GLY A 325 31.94 -24.25 14.96
C GLY A 325 32.96 -25.32 15.35
N ARG A 326 32.73 -26.58 14.94
CA ARG A 326 33.83 -27.55 14.86
C ARG A 326 34.70 -27.19 13.68
N ARG A 327 35.94 -26.78 13.96
CA ARG A 327 37.04 -26.98 13.03
C ARG A 327 37.48 -28.44 13.15
N ALA A 328 37.26 -29.20 12.09
CA ALA A 328 38.08 -30.32 11.63
C ALA A 328 37.77 -30.54 10.15
#